data_AF-A0A5K1D8D0-F1
#
_entry.id   AF-A0A5K1D8D0-F1
#
_cell.length_a   1.000
_cell.length_b   1.000
_cell.length_c   1.000
_cell.angle_alpha   90.00
_cell.angle_beta   90.00
_cell.angle_gamma   90.00
#
_symmetry.space_group_name_H-M   'P 1'
#
loop_
_entity.id
_entity.type
_entity.pdbx_description
1 polymer ?
#
loop_
_entity_poly.entity_id
_entity_poly.type
_entity_poly.pdbx_seq_one_letter_code
_entity_poly.pdbx_strand_id
1 'polypeptide(L)' 'VKILMTVHHKNLVSFVGFCEEDMNMIVLYEYMQNGSLREFLS' A
#
# COMPACT_ATOMS: atom_id res chain seq x y z
N VAL A 1 -7.47 -6.65 5.36
CA VAL A 1 -7.63 -5.50 4.44
C VAL A 1 -8.55 -4.38 4.95
N LYS A 2 -9.67 -4.70 5.63
CA LYS A 2 -10.70 -3.72 6.07
C LYS A 2 -10.16 -2.45 6.76
N ILE A 3 -9.16 -2.56 7.63
CA ILE A 3 -8.54 -1.40 8.31
C ILE A 3 -7.82 -0.47 7.33
N LEU A 4 -7.10 -1.02 6.35
CA LEU A 4 -6.37 -0.24 5.35
C LEU A 4 -7.31 0.61 4.48
N MET A 5 -8.56 0.17 4.31
CA MET A 5 -9.58 0.93 3.56
C MET A 5 -10.15 2.12 4.35
N THR A 6 -9.95 2.17 5.67
CA THR A 6 -10.57 3.18 6.54
C THR A 6 -9.59 4.21 7.09
N VAL A 7 -8.29 3.95 6.97
CA VAL A 7 -7.26 4.81 7.53
C VAL A 7 -6.70 5.69 6.41
N HIS A 8 -6.96 6.99 6.51
CA HIS A 8 -6.34 8.01 5.67
C HIS A 8 -5.51 8.92 6.56
N HIS A 9 -4.18 8.86 6.43
CA HIS A 9 -3.25 9.64 7.23
C HIS A 9 -2.03 10.05 6.41
N LYS A 10 -1.54 11.28 6.59
CA LYS A 10 -0.46 11.88 5.78
C LYS A 10 0.88 11.12 5.75
N ASN A 11 1.12 10.24 6.73
CA ASN A 11 2.35 9.44 6.84
C ASN A 11 2.14 7.96 6.49
N LEU A 12 0.96 7.61 5.99
CA LEU A 12 0.63 6.27 5.51
C LEU A 12 0.35 6.39 4.01
N VAL A 13 0.88 5.44 3.23
CA VAL A 13 0.57 5.38 1.80
C VAL A 13 -0.93 5.17 1.61
N SER A 14 -1.54 5.91 0.70
CA SER A 14 -2.98 5.80 0.47
C SER A 14 -3.28 4.46 -0.19
N PHE A 15 -4.14 3.68 0.46
CA PHE A 15 -4.66 2.44 -0.07
C PHE A 15 -5.85 2.73 -1.00
N VAL A 16 -5.84 2.14 -2.20
CA VAL A 16 -6.87 2.33 -3.22
C VAL A 16 -7.84 1.16 -3.24
N GLY A 17 -7.32 -0.07 -3.15
CA GLY A 17 -8.15 -1.26 -3.22
C GLY A 17 -7.33 -2.55 -3.25
N PHE A 18 -8.03 -3.67 -3.32
CA PHE A 18 -7.41 -4.98 -3.49
C PHE A 18 -8.27 -5.88 -4.37
N CYS A 19 -7.62 -6.84 -5.01
CA CYS A 19 -8.28 -7.97 -5.65
C CYS A 19 -7.80 -9.24 -4.96
N GLU A 20 -8.73 -10.15 -4.69
CA GLU A 20 -8.44 -11.47 -4.12
C GLU A 20 -9.08 -12.50 -5.06
N GLU A 21 -8.24 -13.32 -5.68
CA GLU A 21 -8.66 -14.38 -6.60
C GLU A 21 -7.88 -15.66 -6.24
N ASP A 22 -8.59 -16.68 -5.77
CA ASP A 22 -8.04 -17.92 -5.20
C ASP A 22 -6.99 -17.67 -4.10
N MET A 23 -5.72 -17.99 -4.36
CA MET A 23 -4.59 -17.78 -3.46
C MET A 23 -3.78 -16.53 -3.81
N ASN A 24 -4.24 -15.73 -4.77
CA ASN A 24 -3.56 -14.51 -5.21
C ASN A 24 -4.22 -13.29 -4.60
N MET A 25 -3.40 -12.41 -4.03
CA MET A 25 -3.83 -11.14 -3.48
C MET A 25 -3.05 -10.01 -4.16
N ILE A 26 -3.78 -9.09 -4.79
CA ILE A 26 -3.25 -7.89 -5.42
C ILE A 26 -3.66 -6.70 -4.58
N VAL A 27 -2.72 -5.79 -4.30
CA VAL A 27 -2.94 -4.58 -3.51
C VAL A 27 -2.63 -3.37 -4.38
N LEU A 28 -3.61 -2.47 -4.51
CA LEU A 28 -3.50 -1.20 -5.21
C LEU A 28 -3.29 -0.09 -4.18
N TYR A 29 -2.20 0.65 -4.30
CA TYR A 29 -1.84 1.77 -3.44
C TYR A 29 -1.11 2.84 -4.26
N GLU A 30 -1.02 4.05 -3.71
CA GLU A 30 -0.31 5.15 -4.36
C GLU A 30 1.17 4.82 -4.58
N TYR A 31 1.65 5.08 -5.80
CA TYR A 31 3.04 4.82 -6.14
C TYR A 31 3.98 5.77 -5.40
N MET A 32 4.95 5.19 -4.68
CA MET A 32 5.97 5.91 -3.94
C MET A 32 7.26 5.99 -4.77
N GLN A 33 7.46 7.11 -5.48
CA GLN A 33 8.56 7.30 -6.43
C GLN A 33 9.96 7.03 -5.84
N ASN A 34 10.16 7.31 -4.55
CA ASN A 34 11.45 7.17 -3.87
C ASN A 34 11.69 5.76 -3.29
N GLY A 35 10.82 4.79 -3.58
CA GLY A 35 10.95 3.43 -3.07
C GLY A 35 10.84 3.36 -1.55
N SER A 36 11.45 2.33 -0.97
CA SER A 36 11.43 2.13 0.48
C SER A 36 12.50 2.97 1.18
N LEU A 37 12.22 3.40 2.41
CA LEU A 37 13.21 4.11 3.22
C LEU A 37 14.49 3.27 3.45
N ARG A 38 14.35 1.93 3.48
CA ARG A 38 15.50 1.03 3.58
C ARG A 38 16.43 1.17 2.38
N GLU A 39 15.90 1.16 1.17
CA GLU A 39 16.69 1.35 -0.06
C GLU A 39 17.30 2.76 -0.10
N PHE A 40 16.60 3.76 0.42
CA PHE A 40 17.07 5.14 0.43
C PHE A 40 18.21 5.40 1.44
N LEU A 41 18.28 4.62 2.53
CA LEU A 41 19.23 4.81 3.63
C LEU A 41 20.34 3.73 3.71
N SER A 42 20.31 2.72 2.84
CA SER A 42 21.37 1.71 2.74
C SER A 42 22.50 2.19 1.84
#